data_AF-A0A150JXX6-F1
#
_entry.id   AF-A0A150JXX6-F1
#
_cell.length_a   1.000
_cell.length_b   1.000
_cell.length_c   1.000
_cell.angle_alpha   90.00
_cell.angle_beta   90.00
_cell.angle_gamma   90.00
#
_symmetry.space_group_name_H-M   'P 1'
#
loop_
_entity.id
_entity.type
_entity.pdbx_description
1 polymer ?
#
loop_
_entity_poly.entity_id
_entity_poly.type
_entity_poly.pdbx_seq_one_letter_code
_entity_poly.pdbx_strand_id
1 'polypeptide(L)'
;MNKGIPIFKVDELNNETYLDEKGQLNVFIGIDKIFISFSENEIVSIVQNDNVGFAIDTNETICGIIVNDVEEHEKKIIEDALK
;
A
#
# COMPACT_ATOMS: atom_id res chain seq x y z
N MET A 1 -11.41 12.13 14.45
CA MET A 1 -11.23 12.53 13.04
C MET A 1 -11.11 11.24 12.23
N ASN A 2 -12.18 10.82 11.56
CA ASN A 2 -12.14 9.68 10.63
C ASN A 2 -11.39 10.13 9.39
N LYS A 3 -10.09 9.84 9.30
CA LYS A 3 -9.33 10.02 8.07
C LYS A 3 -9.60 8.79 7.19
N GLY A 4 -10.14 9.07 6.01
CA GLY A 4 -10.78 8.09 5.14
C GLY A 4 -9.87 6.94 4.74
N ILE A 5 -10.50 5.77 4.58
CA ILE A 5 -9.91 4.64 3.89
C ILE A 5 -9.58 5.12 2.46
N PRO A 6 -8.33 5.02 1.99
CA PRO A 6 -7.99 5.33 0.61
C PRO A 6 -8.79 4.42 -0.31
N ILE A 7 -9.66 5.03 -1.10
CA ILE A 7 -10.39 4.34 -2.16
C ILE A 7 -9.45 4.26 -3.35
N PHE A 8 -8.77 3.12 -3.47
CA PHE A 8 -8.02 2.76 -4.66
C PHE A 8 -9.03 2.44 -5.77
N LYS A 9 -9.21 3.35 -6.74
CA LYS A 9 -10.00 3.06 -7.94
C LYS A 9 -9.23 2.04 -8.77
N VAL A 10 -9.87 0.88 -9.00
CA VAL A 10 -9.29 -0.28 -9.69
C VAL A 10 -8.82 0.04 -11.12
N ASP A 11 -9.41 1.05 -11.76
CA ASP A 11 -9.15 1.36 -13.18
C ASP A 11 -7.81 2.07 -13.47
N GLU A 12 -7.04 2.47 -12.45
CA GLU A 12 -5.75 3.18 -12.62
C GLU A 12 -4.55 2.48 -11.92
N LEU A 13 -4.69 1.20 -11.55
CA LEU A 13 -3.66 0.48 -10.80
C LEU A 13 -2.99 -0.60 -11.64
N ASN A 14 -1.65 -0.53 -11.71
CA ASN A 14 -0.87 -1.72 -11.98
C ASN A 14 -0.84 -2.54 -10.68
N ASN A 15 -1.68 -3.57 -10.63
CA ASN A 15 -1.71 -4.52 -9.54
C ASN A 15 -0.68 -5.60 -9.81
N GLU A 16 0.33 -5.69 -8.95
CA GLU A 16 1.25 -6.80 -8.96
C GLU A 16 1.24 -7.49 -7.59
N THR A 17 1.11 -8.81 -7.63
CA THR A 17 1.11 -9.68 -6.45
C THR A 17 2.40 -10.46 -6.42
N TYR A 18 3.10 -10.41 -5.28
CA TYR A 18 4.33 -11.15 -5.04
C TYR A 18 4.09 -12.22 -4.00
N LEU A 19 4.69 -13.38 -4.23
CA LEU A 19 4.58 -14.54 -3.36
C LEU A 19 6.00 -14.98 -3.04
N ASP A 20 6.35 -14.97 -1.77
CA ASP A 20 7.60 -15.56 -1.27
C ASP A 20 7.28 -16.69 -0.27
N GLU A 21 8.33 -17.28 0.31
CA GLU A 21 8.21 -18.35 1.31
C GLU A 21 7.45 -17.92 2.58
N LYS A 22 7.29 -16.61 2.79
CA LYS A 22 6.69 -15.99 3.98
C LYS A 22 5.25 -15.52 3.76
N GLY A 23 4.79 -15.44 2.52
CA GLY A 23 3.39 -15.18 2.20
C GLY A 23 3.18 -14.31 0.96
N GLN A 24 1.98 -13.73 0.88
CA GLN A 24 1.57 -12.86 -0.22
C GLN A 24 1.78 -11.38 0.16
N LEU A 25 2.50 -10.68 -0.71
CA LEU A 25 2.67 -9.23 -0.67
C LEU A 25 1.90 -8.64 -1.86
N ASN A 26 0.88 -7.82 -1.59
CA ASN A 26 0.15 -7.15 -2.67
C ASN A 26 0.64 -5.71 -2.78
N VAL A 27 1.10 -5.32 -3.97
CA VAL A 27 1.55 -3.95 -4.25
C VAL A 27 0.62 -3.30 -5.27
N PHE A 28 0.13 -2.13 -4.93
CA PHE A 28 -0.79 -1.33 -5.72
C PHE A 28 -0.11 -0.02 -6.08
N ILE A 29 0.27 0.14 -7.34
CA ILE A 29 0.95 1.34 -7.84
C ILE A 29 -0.08 2.23 -8.53
N GLY A 30 -0.36 3.39 -7.94
CA GLY A 30 -1.23 4.42 -8.51
C GLY A 30 -0.46 5.59 -9.11
N ILE A 31 -1.18 6.64 -9.52
CA ILE A 31 -0.62 7.82 -10.20
C ILE A 31 0.42 8.55 -9.34
N ASP A 32 0.15 8.74 -8.06
CA ASP A 32 0.97 9.53 -7.11
C ASP A 32 1.16 8.82 -5.77
N LYS A 33 0.78 7.54 -5.70
CA LYS A 33 0.78 6.78 -4.45
C LYS A 33 1.11 5.32 -4.69
N ILE A 34 1.71 4.69 -3.69
CA ILE A 34 1.95 3.26 -3.65
C ILE A 34 1.33 2.71 -2.37
N PHE A 35 0.63 1.58 -2.47
CA PHE A 35 0.15 0.84 -1.31
C PHE A 35 0.72 -0.56 -1.31
N ILE A 36 1.26 -0.96 -0.18
CA ILE A 36 1.84 -2.29 0.06
C ILE A 36 1.02 -2.94 1.17
N SER A 37 0.29 -4.00 0.84
CA SER A 37 -0.50 -4.79 1.79
C SER A 37 0.26 -6.03 2.22
N PHE A 38 0.41 -6.20 3.54
CA PHE A 38 1.07 -7.34 4.17
C PHE A 38 0.12 -8.46 4.56
N SER A 39 -1.19 -8.18 4.56
CA SER A 39 -2.22 -9.15 4.94
C SER A 39 -3.54 -8.84 4.23
N GLU A 40 -4.48 -9.78 4.33
CA GLU A 40 -5.88 -9.62 3.88
C GLU A 40 -6.80 -9.07 4.98
N ASN A 41 -6.25 -8.74 6.16
CA ASN A 41 -7.05 -8.23 7.27
C ASN A 41 -7.69 -6.89 6.91
N GLU A 42 -8.92 -6.67 7.39
CA GLU A 42 -9.64 -5.43 7.17
C GLU A 42 -8.89 -4.25 7.83
N ILE A 43 -8.63 -3.21 7.04
CA ILE A 43 -8.04 -1.96 7.51
C ILE A 43 -9.11 -1.15 8.23
N VAL A 44 -8.91 -0.88 9.51
CA VAL A 44 -9.86 -0.09 10.33
C VAL A 44 -9.37 1.32 10.61
N SER A 45 -8.06 1.55 10.54
CA SER A 45 -7.50 2.89 10.73
C SER A 45 -6.17 3.07 10.01
N ILE A 46 -5.78 4.34 9.83
CA ILE A 46 -4.50 4.71 9.24
C ILE A 46 -3.82 5.75 10.13
N VAL A 47 -2.58 5.47 10.51
CA VAL A 47 -1.69 6.42 11.20
C VAL A 47 -0.82 7.10 10.16
N GLN A 48 -1.04 8.39 9.96
CA GLN A 48 -0.30 9.19 8.97
C GLN A 48 0.90 9.89 9.60
N ASN A 49 2.05 9.79 8.96
CA ASN A 49 3.26 10.57 9.22
C ASN A 49 3.79 11.15 7.89
N ASP A 50 3.62 12.45 7.70
CA ASP A 50 3.94 13.16 6.46
C ASP A 50 3.36 12.43 5.23
N ASN A 51 4.23 11.95 4.33
CA ASN A 51 3.83 11.28 3.10
C ASN A 51 3.61 9.78 3.27
N VAL A 52 3.86 9.23 4.46
CA VAL A 52 3.74 7.80 4.76
C VAL A 52 2.54 7.54 5.69
N GLY A 53 1.66 6.63 5.30
CA GLY A 53 0.55 6.13 6.10
C GLY A 53 0.75 4.67 6.48
N PHE A 54 0.50 4.32 7.75
CA PHE A 54 0.50 2.95 8.23
C PHE A 54 -0.94 2.47 8.39
N ALA A 55 -1.34 1.47 7.62
CA ALA A 55 -2.65 0.84 7.73
C ALA A 55 -2.65 -0.12 8.94
N ILE A 56 -3.67 -0.01 9.79
CA ILE A 56 -3.85 -0.79 11.00
C ILE A 56 -5.13 -1.60 10.90
N ASP A 57 -5.06 -2.87 11.25
CA ASP A 57 -6.18 -3.81 11.21
C ASP A 57 -6.98 -3.85 12.52
N THR A 58 -8.00 -4.72 12.54
CA THR A 58 -8.87 -4.97 13.70
C THR A 58 -8.13 -5.48 14.93
N ASN A 59 -6.92 -6.02 14.79
CA ASN A 59 -6.07 -6.51 15.88
C ASN A 59 -5.04 -5.47 16.32
N GLU A 60 -5.22 -4.20 15.94
CA GLU A 60 -4.30 -3.11 16.21
C GLU A 60 -2.88 -3.35 15.66
N THR A 61 -2.76 -4.19 14.63
CA THR A 61 -1.49 -4.55 13.99
C THR A 61 -1.33 -3.82 12.66
N ILE A 62 -0.08 -3.44 12.32
CA ILE A 62 0.22 -2.84 11.02
C ILE A 62 0.02 -3.90 9.93
N CYS A 63 -0.92 -3.65 9.03
CA CYS A 63 -1.28 -4.56 7.93
C CYS A 63 -0.90 -4.02 6.54
N GLY A 64 -0.39 -2.79 6.45
CA GLY A 64 0.12 -2.23 5.20
C GLY A 64 0.75 -0.85 5.34
N ILE A 65 1.38 -0.39 4.26
CA ILE A 65 2.03 0.92 4.14
C ILE A 65 1.54 1.63 2.89
N ILE A 66 1.21 2.91 3.04
CA ILE A 66 0.82 3.82 1.96
C ILE A 66 1.93 4.87 1.84
N VAL A 67 2.50 5.04 0.65
CA VAL A 67 3.45 6.12 0.34
C VAL A 67 2.74 7.06 -0.63
N ASN A 68 2.66 8.34 -0.29
CA ASN A 68 2.05 9.40 -1.09
C ASN A 68 3.13 10.28 -1.73
N ASP A 69 2.72 11.10 -2.69
CA ASP A 69 3.58 12.00 -3.47
C ASP A 69 4.74 11.26 -4.16
N VAL A 70 4.46 10.06 -4.69
CA VAL A 70 5.47 9.22 -5.34
C VAL A 70 5.64 9.62 -6.80
N GLU A 71 6.86 9.95 -7.19
CA GLU A 71 7.23 10.28 -8.57
C GLU A 71 7.51 9.04 -9.41
N GLU A 72 7.47 9.20 -10.74
CA GLU A 72 7.66 8.10 -11.69
C GLU A 72 8.99 7.33 -11.50
N HIS A 73 10.06 8.05 -11.16
CA HIS A 73 11.36 7.42 -10.95
C HIS A 73 11.39 6.54 -9.68
N GLU A 74 10.60 6.88 -8.66
CA GLU A 74 10.47 6.12 -7.42
C GLU A 74 9.57 4.90 -7.61
N LYS A 75 8.49 5.02 -8.41
CA LYS A 75 7.67 3.87 -8.82
C LYS A 75 8.51 2.82 -9.53
N LYS A 76 9.41 3.26 -10.41
CA LYS A 76 10.29 2.36 -11.14
C LYS A 76 11.23 1.54 -10.24
N ILE A 77 11.68 2.11 -9.12
CA ILE A 77 12.47 1.37 -8.11
C ILE A 77 11.66 0.21 -7.56
N ILE A 78 10.38 0.44 -7.25
CA ILE A 78 9.46 -0.57 -6.75
C ILE A 78 9.21 -1.62 -7.84
N GLU A 79 8.82 -1.22 -9.06
CA GLU A 79 8.62 -2.14 -10.19
C GLU A 79 9.85 -3.02 -10.50
N ASP A 80 11.07 -2.47 -10.38
CA ASP A 80 12.29 -3.22 -10.63
C ASP A 80 12.66 -4.17 -9.47
N ALA A 81 12.36 -3.81 -8.22
CA ALA A 81 12.57 -4.66 -7.05
C ALA A 81 11.64 -5.89 -7.01
N LEU A 82 10.60 -5.83 -7.81
CA LEU A 82 9.49 -6.74 -7.82
C LEU A 82 9.57 -7.78 -8.96
N LYS A 83 10.42 -7.56 -9.96
CA LYS A 83 10.75 -8.53 -11.01
C LYS A 83 11.69 -9.62 -10.51
#